data_AF-S0APR8-F1
#
_entry.id   AF-S0APR8-F1
#
_cell.length_a   1.000
_cell.length_b   1.000
_cell.length_c   1.000
_cell.angle_alpha   90.00
_cell.angle_beta   90.00
_cell.angle_gamma   90.00
#
_symmetry.space_group_name_H-M   'P 1'
#
loop_
_entity.id
_entity.type
_entity.pdbx_description
1 polymer ?
#
loop_
_entity_poly.entity_id
_entity_poly.type
_entity_poly.pdbx_seq_one_letter_code
_entity_poly.pdbx_strand_id
1 'polypeptide(L)'
;MCKRGNGSPYILDDSTDKKTIEDIKDLALRYRIGYIHRDNRRGYKAGALNDALKITDSKYFAVFDADQEPLQEFLTELIPIMEDNDDLSIIQVPQKYVNNNTPVAKGANDIQEVFYNFITEGKSLENSMFSCGSNVIYRTETIKSIGGFNEKNVTEDLATSIKLHESGYHSIYYNRPLAYGEAPQTLNSYFIQQSRWSQGSIGIFFQVIKLLFRRKKLTLRQKTGYFVSTSWYFVGVVNMLMLVFPLLFIFFNIVSIITPENYIFIFAFYIIFNFFAFSSSVYSVEKSIIPVMRNMSLTFISSPIFIKSAVFALIGKKTSFKVTPKEDSSRIPLKGVWAQLLIFFITGIGLIYSVYRYLISGTLEYLLNGIFMLYFFSLSSTLFYYNR
;
A
#
# COMPACT_ATOMS: atom_id res chain seq x y z
N MET A 1 -18.64 -19.85 -4.41
CA MET A 1 -18.99 -19.59 -5.83
C MET A 1 -20.39 -19.02 -5.95
N CYS A 2 -20.49 -17.80 -6.47
CA CYS A 2 -21.73 -17.04 -6.69
C CYS A 2 -22.59 -17.69 -7.77
N LYS A 3 -23.64 -18.42 -7.39
CA LYS A 3 -24.60 -19.00 -8.35
C LYS A 3 -25.67 -18.00 -8.85
N ARG A 4 -25.65 -16.75 -8.37
CA ARG A 4 -26.66 -15.73 -8.67
C ARG A 4 -26.22 -14.65 -9.69
N GLY A 5 -24.97 -14.67 -10.15
CA GLY A 5 -24.50 -13.79 -11.23
C GLY A 5 -24.32 -14.55 -12.55
N ASN A 6 -24.73 -13.96 -13.68
CA ASN A 6 -24.48 -14.48 -15.04
C ASN A 6 -22.98 -14.38 -15.46
N GLY A 7 -22.05 -14.52 -14.52
CA GLY A 7 -20.61 -14.46 -14.79
C GLY A 7 -20.04 -15.85 -15.11
N SER A 8 -19.13 -15.91 -16.08
CA SER A 8 -18.32 -17.12 -16.33
C SER A 8 -16.98 -16.98 -15.60
N PRO A 9 -16.67 -17.81 -14.59
CA PRO A 9 -15.41 -17.70 -13.87
C PRO A 9 -14.26 -18.26 -14.72
N TYR A 10 -13.08 -17.64 -14.60
CA TYR A 10 -11.84 -18.09 -15.25
C TYR A 10 -10.70 -18.10 -14.24
N ILE A 11 -9.82 -19.10 -14.35
CA ILE A 11 -8.51 -19.13 -13.69
C ILE A 11 -7.46 -18.77 -14.74
N LEU A 12 -6.67 -17.73 -14.44
CA LEU A 12 -5.50 -17.32 -15.22
C LEU A 12 -4.24 -17.83 -14.51
N ASP A 13 -3.58 -18.82 -15.09
CA ASP A 13 -2.49 -19.55 -14.45
C ASP A 13 -1.12 -19.27 -15.09
N ASP A 14 -0.20 -18.79 -14.25
CA ASP A 14 1.20 -18.45 -14.55
C ASP A 14 2.19 -19.41 -13.86
N SER A 15 1.70 -20.54 -13.34
CA SER A 15 2.53 -21.54 -12.69
C SER A 15 3.56 -22.10 -13.67
N THR A 16 4.73 -22.47 -13.18
CA THR A 16 5.78 -23.12 -13.99
C THR A 16 6.07 -24.53 -13.50
N ASP A 17 5.59 -24.87 -12.31
CA ASP A 17 5.70 -26.19 -11.73
C ASP A 17 4.60 -27.08 -12.33
N LYS A 18 5.01 -28.22 -12.90
CA LYS A 18 4.10 -29.12 -13.64
C LYS A 18 2.97 -29.65 -12.75
N LYS A 19 3.30 -30.01 -11.51
CA LYS A 19 2.31 -30.53 -10.56
C LYS A 19 1.25 -29.47 -10.25
N THR A 20 1.68 -28.23 -9.97
CA THR A 20 0.77 -27.11 -9.71
C THR A 20 -0.15 -26.84 -10.91
N ILE A 21 0.37 -26.91 -12.13
CA ILE A 21 -0.42 -26.74 -13.36
C ILE A 21 -1.49 -27.83 -13.47
N GLU A 22 -1.11 -29.09 -13.26
CA GLU A 22 -2.04 -30.23 -13.28
C GLU A 22 -3.12 -30.10 -12.19
N ASP A 23 -2.73 -29.77 -10.95
CA ASP A 23 -3.64 -29.60 -9.83
C ASP A 23 -4.68 -28.48 -10.10
N ILE A 24 -4.25 -27.34 -10.64
CA ILE A 24 -5.14 -26.22 -10.99
C ILE A 24 -6.06 -26.59 -12.15
N LYS A 25 -5.55 -27.30 -13.16
CA LYS A 25 -6.35 -27.74 -14.31
C LYS A 25 -7.44 -28.72 -13.89
N ASP A 26 -7.12 -29.67 -13.01
CA ASP A 26 -8.08 -30.63 -12.45
C ASP A 26 -9.14 -29.93 -11.60
N LEU A 27 -8.74 -28.90 -10.84
CA LEU A 27 -9.67 -28.06 -10.09
C LEU A 27 -10.63 -27.32 -11.02
N ALA A 28 -10.11 -26.70 -12.08
CA ALA A 28 -10.92 -25.99 -13.08
C ALA A 28 -11.94 -26.93 -13.75
N LEU A 29 -11.52 -28.15 -14.11
CA LEU A 29 -12.40 -29.18 -14.66
C LEU A 29 -13.49 -29.57 -13.66
N ARG A 30 -13.11 -29.86 -12.41
CA ARG A 30 -14.03 -30.29 -11.33
C ARG A 30 -15.14 -29.26 -11.08
N TYR A 31 -14.78 -27.98 -11.07
CA TYR A 31 -15.71 -26.89 -10.79
C TYR A 31 -16.29 -26.23 -12.04
N ARG A 32 -15.96 -26.73 -13.24
CA ARG A 32 -16.42 -26.19 -14.54
C ARG A 32 -16.07 -24.71 -14.71
N ILE A 33 -14.84 -24.35 -14.39
CA ILE A 33 -14.27 -23.00 -14.52
C ILE A 33 -13.44 -22.95 -15.81
N GLY A 34 -13.47 -21.83 -16.53
CA GLY A 34 -12.55 -21.61 -17.64
C GLY A 34 -11.11 -21.60 -17.16
N TYR A 35 -10.19 -22.18 -17.93
CA TYR A 35 -8.77 -22.28 -17.55
C TYR A 35 -7.89 -21.77 -18.68
N ILE A 36 -7.06 -20.79 -18.37
CA ILE A 36 -6.09 -20.20 -19.30
C ILE A 36 -4.71 -20.32 -18.65
N HIS A 37 -3.88 -21.18 -19.22
CA HIS A 37 -2.49 -21.34 -18.79
C HIS A 37 -1.55 -20.58 -19.73
N ARG A 38 -0.47 -20.02 -19.17
CA ARG A 38 0.59 -19.35 -19.95
C ARG A 38 1.96 -19.97 -19.65
N ASP A 39 2.66 -20.36 -20.71
CA ASP A 39 4.02 -20.91 -20.60
C ASP A 39 5.09 -19.84 -20.30
N ASN A 40 4.71 -18.57 -20.21
CA ASN A 40 5.61 -17.47 -19.91
C ASN A 40 4.95 -16.46 -18.95
N ARG A 41 5.78 -15.78 -18.15
CA ARG A 41 5.35 -14.76 -17.18
C ARG A 41 5.49 -13.34 -17.71
N ARG A 42 5.31 -13.12 -19.02
CA ARG A 42 5.35 -11.77 -19.60
C ARG A 42 4.31 -10.89 -18.93
N GLY A 43 4.76 -9.75 -18.40
CA GLY A 43 3.89 -8.78 -17.72
C GLY A 43 3.23 -9.29 -16.44
N TYR A 44 3.59 -10.49 -15.95
CA TYR A 44 2.95 -11.14 -14.80
C TYR A 44 1.41 -11.06 -14.89
N LYS A 45 0.75 -10.58 -13.83
CA LYS A 45 -0.70 -10.40 -13.74
C LYS A 45 -1.27 -9.54 -14.87
N ALA A 46 -0.65 -8.41 -15.21
CA ALA A 46 -1.08 -7.55 -16.31
C ALA A 46 -1.10 -8.30 -17.65
N GLY A 47 -0.08 -9.11 -17.90
CA GLY A 47 -0.01 -9.91 -19.12
C GLY A 47 -1.09 -10.98 -19.16
N ALA A 48 -1.37 -11.63 -18.03
CA ALA A 48 -2.40 -12.67 -17.94
C ALA A 48 -3.76 -12.08 -18.25
N LEU A 49 -4.05 -10.92 -17.65
CA LEU A 49 -5.27 -10.15 -17.93
C LEU A 49 -5.34 -9.70 -19.40
N ASN A 50 -4.25 -9.25 -19.99
CA ASN A 50 -4.21 -8.87 -21.41
C ASN A 50 -4.43 -10.05 -22.36
N ASP A 51 -3.92 -11.24 -22.02
CA ASP A 51 -4.16 -12.44 -22.82
C ASP A 51 -5.63 -12.91 -22.70
N ALA A 52 -6.22 -12.81 -21.49
CA ALA A 52 -7.65 -13.04 -21.29
C ALA A 52 -8.54 -12.00 -22.01
N LEU A 53 -8.13 -10.72 -22.04
CA LEU A 53 -8.84 -9.65 -22.74
C LEU A 53 -8.99 -9.89 -24.25
N LYS A 54 -8.05 -10.61 -24.87
CA LYS A 54 -8.10 -10.92 -26.32
C LYS A 54 -9.20 -11.91 -26.67
N ILE A 55 -9.60 -12.76 -25.72
CA ILE A 55 -10.52 -13.88 -25.97
C ILE A 55 -11.89 -13.67 -25.33
N THR A 56 -12.04 -12.66 -24.47
CA THR A 56 -13.32 -12.34 -23.85
C THR A 56 -14.10 -11.29 -24.65
N ASP A 57 -15.39 -11.59 -24.84
CA ASP A 57 -16.41 -10.70 -25.39
C ASP A 57 -17.37 -10.19 -24.31
N SER A 58 -17.09 -10.46 -23.04
CA SER A 58 -17.92 -9.97 -21.93
C SER A 58 -17.86 -8.43 -21.86
N LYS A 59 -19.02 -7.77 -21.67
CA LYS A 59 -19.10 -6.31 -21.51
C LYS A 59 -18.30 -5.82 -20.29
N TYR A 60 -18.33 -6.60 -19.21
CA TYR A 60 -17.57 -6.36 -17.99
C TYR A 60 -16.78 -7.59 -17.57
N PHE A 61 -15.70 -7.38 -16.82
CA PHE A 61 -14.99 -8.44 -16.13
C PHE A 61 -14.58 -7.98 -14.74
N ALA A 62 -14.60 -8.91 -13.78
CA ALA A 62 -14.11 -8.68 -12.43
C ALA A 62 -12.78 -9.39 -12.23
N VAL A 63 -11.90 -8.80 -11.42
CA VAL A 63 -10.60 -9.37 -11.09
C VAL A 63 -10.53 -9.61 -9.59
N PHE A 64 -10.17 -10.84 -9.23
CA PHE A 64 -9.92 -11.28 -7.86
C PHE A 64 -8.54 -11.92 -7.80
N ASP A 65 -7.76 -11.54 -6.78
CA ASP A 65 -6.57 -12.31 -6.41
C ASP A 65 -6.96 -13.68 -5.86
N ALA A 66 -6.05 -14.65 -5.93
CA ALA A 66 -6.33 -16.04 -5.57
C ALA A 66 -6.65 -16.24 -4.07
N ASP A 67 -6.37 -15.25 -3.24
CA ASP A 67 -6.64 -15.18 -1.79
C ASP A 67 -7.85 -14.29 -1.46
N GLN A 68 -8.65 -13.89 -2.46
CA GLN A 68 -9.84 -13.07 -2.29
C GLN A 68 -11.10 -13.88 -2.63
N GLU A 69 -12.01 -13.95 -1.66
CA GLU A 69 -13.27 -14.67 -1.74
C GLU A 69 -14.43 -13.70 -2.00
N PRO A 70 -14.94 -13.60 -3.24
CA PRO A 70 -16.07 -12.74 -3.55
C PRO A 70 -17.40 -13.28 -3.02
N LEU A 71 -18.25 -12.35 -2.57
CA LEU A 71 -19.63 -12.58 -2.18
C LEU A 71 -20.54 -12.80 -3.39
N GLN A 72 -21.69 -13.46 -3.16
CA GLN A 72 -22.64 -13.81 -4.21
C GLN A 72 -23.20 -12.59 -4.93
N GLU A 73 -23.25 -11.48 -4.22
CA GLU A 73 -23.83 -10.21 -4.60
C GLU A 73 -22.88 -9.35 -5.43
N PHE A 74 -21.59 -9.71 -5.56
CA PHE A 74 -20.56 -8.84 -6.15
C PHE A 74 -20.97 -8.29 -7.52
N LEU A 75 -21.38 -9.15 -8.45
CA LEU A 75 -21.79 -8.70 -9.78
C LEU A 75 -23.19 -8.08 -9.79
N THR A 76 -24.12 -8.61 -8.99
CA THR A 76 -25.52 -8.13 -8.97
C THR A 76 -25.64 -6.72 -8.39
N GLU A 77 -24.72 -6.32 -7.51
CA GLU A 77 -24.69 -4.95 -6.97
C GLU A 77 -23.95 -3.98 -7.90
N LEU A 78 -22.87 -4.41 -8.56
CA LEU A 78 -22.00 -3.50 -9.31
C LEU A 78 -22.41 -3.30 -10.78
N ILE A 79 -22.99 -4.32 -11.44
CA ILE A 79 -23.40 -4.20 -12.85
C ILE A 79 -24.43 -3.08 -13.05
N PRO A 80 -25.49 -2.93 -12.23
CA PRO A 80 -26.43 -1.83 -12.39
C PRO A 80 -25.77 -0.45 -12.32
N ILE A 81 -24.76 -0.29 -11.47
CA ILE A 81 -24.00 0.97 -11.33
C ILE A 81 -23.14 1.23 -12.57
N MET A 82 -22.54 0.18 -13.16
CA MET A 82 -21.84 0.31 -14.44
C MET A 82 -22.78 0.70 -15.57
N GLU A 83 -23.97 0.10 -15.65
CA GLU A 83 -24.95 0.39 -16.72
C GLU A 83 -25.54 1.81 -16.62
N ASP A 84 -25.58 2.40 -15.43
CA ASP A 84 -26.10 3.77 -15.23
C ASP A 84 -25.20 4.87 -15.84
N ASN A 85 -23.92 4.55 -16.09
CA ASN A 85 -22.95 5.52 -16.59
C ASN A 85 -21.96 4.90 -17.59
N ASP A 86 -22.07 5.26 -18.87
CA ASP A 86 -21.21 4.74 -19.93
C ASP A 86 -19.75 5.18 -19.82
N ASP A 87 -19.47 6.34 -19.21
CA ASP A 87 -18.11 6.81 -18.95
C ASP A 87 -17.47 6.07 -17.76
N LEU A 88 -18.27 5.37 -16.94
CA LEU A 88 -17.76 4.59 -15.81
C LEU A 88 -17.07 3.32 -16.30
N SER A 89 -15.78 3.25 -15.99
CA SER A 89 -14.90 2.18 -16.44
C SER A 89 -14.45 1.27 -15.31
N ILE A 90 -14.29 1.79 -14.09
CA ILE A 90 -13.80 1.06 -12.92
C ILE A 90 -14.73 1.27 -11.73
N ILE A 91 -15.12 0.18 -11.07
CA ILE A 91 -15.62 0.24 -9.69
C ILE A 91 -14.67 -0.57 -8.81
N GLN A 92 -13.98 0.11 -7.89
CA GLN A 92 -13.16 -0.53 -6.87
C GLN A 92 -14.02 -0.84 -5.64
N VAL A 93 -13.89 -2.05 -5.12
CA VAL A 93 -14.50 -2.51 -3.85
C VAL A 93 -13.41 -2.62 -2.78
N PRO A 94 -13.72 -2.36 -1.49
CA PRO A 94 -12.77 -2.56 -0.40
C PRO A 94 -12.13 -3.97 -0.41
N GLN A 95 -10.86 -4.03 -0.03
CA GLN A 95 -10.21 -5.28 0.35
C GLN A 95 -10.26 -5.38 1.87
N LYS A 96 -11.19 -6.19 2.39
CA LYS A 96 -11.34 -6.41 3.83
C LYS A 96 -10.74 -7.75 4.20
N TYR A 97 -9.84 -7.77 5.19
CA TYR A 97 -9.30 -9.03 5.67
C TYR A 97 -10.11 -9.61 6.81
N VAL A 98 -10.18 -10.94 6.85
CA VAL A 98 -10.92 -11.68 7.89
C VAL A 98 -10.02 -12.22 8.99
N ASN A 99 -8.73 -12.40 8.69
CA ASN A 99 -7.75 -12.93 9.63
C ASN A 99 -7.13 -11.80 10.47
N ASN A 100 -7.24 -11.93 11.79
CA ASN A 100 -6.73 -10.93 12.74
C ASN A 100 -5.97 -11.53 13.92
N ASN A 101 -5.32 -12.68 13.66
CA ASN A 101 -4.81 -13.56 14.71
C ASN A 101 -3.43 -13.15 15.22
N THR A 102 -2.64 -12.46 14.41
CA THR A 102 -1.27 -12.04 14.74
C THR A 102 -1.16 -10.52 14.93
N PRO A 103 -0.16 -10.04 15.69
CA PRO A 103 0.18 -8.63 15.77
C PRO A 103 0.32 -7.95 14.40
N VAL A 104 0.97 -8.63 13.44
CA VAL A 104 1.20 -8.10 12.09
C VAL A 104 -0.10 -8.01 11.32
N ALA A 105 -0.95 -9.04 11.35
CA ALA A 105 -2.25 -9.00 10.70
C ALA A 105 -3.13 -7.86 11.26
N LYS A 106 -3.12 -7.65 12.59
CA LYS A 106 -3.78 -6.51 13.25
C LYS A 106 -3.32 -5.17 12.70
N GLY A 107 -2.01 -4.94 12.66
CA GLY A 107 -1.47 -3.68 12.13
C GLY A 107 -1.71 -3.51 10.62
N ALA A 108 -1.64 -4.60 9.84
CA ALA A 108 -1.91 -4.55 8.40
C ALA A 108 -3.37 -4.20 8.11
N ASN A 109 -4.31 -4.74 8.89
CA ASN A 109 -5.74 -4.38 8.83
C ASN A 109 -5.95 -2.91 9.15
N ASP A 110 -5.43 -2.40 10.27
CA ASP A 110 -5.63 -1.00 10.68
C ASP A 110 -5.12 0.00 9.61
N ILE A 111 -4.01 -0.32 8.95
CA ILE A 111 -3.46 0.50 7.87
C ILE A 111 -4.41 0.52 6.66
N GLN A 112 -4.98 -0.63 6.31
CA GLN A 112 -5.90 -0.73 5.17
C GLN A 112 -7.26 -0.13 5.44
N GLU A 113 -7.77 -0.21 6.67
CA GLU A 113 -9.04 0.42 7.05
C GLU A 113 -9.00 1.93 6.84
N VAL A 114 -7.89 2.60 7.19
CA VAL A 114 -7.71 4.02 6.89
C VAL A 114 -7.86 4.29 5.39
N PHE A 115 -7.20 3.47 4.57
CA PHE A 115 -7.20 3.65 3.13
C PHE A 115 -8.59 3.43 2.53
N TYR A 116 -9.22 2.29 2.85
CA TYR A 116 -10.49 1.88 2.26
C TYR A 116 -11.73 2.56 2.88
N ASN A 117 -11.68 3.04 4.12
CA ASN A 117 -12.84 3.71 4.72
C ASN A 117 -12.86 5.21 4.47
N PHE A 118 -11.71 5.86 4.24
CA PHE A 118 -11.64 7.32 4.12
C PHE A 118 -10.96 7.80 2.84
N ILE A 119 -9.76 7.30 2.55
CA ILE A 119 -8.95 7.83 1.45
C ILE A 119 -9.59 7.50 0.09
N THR A 120 -10.09 6.28 -0.09
CA THR A 120 -10.73 5.85 -1.35
C THR A 120 -12.07 6.55 -1.61
N GLU A 121 -12.84 6.88 -0.57
CA GLU A 121 -14.06 7.69 -0.72
C GLU A 121 -13.71 9.09 -1.25
N GLY A 122 -12.75 9.77 -0.61
CA GLY A 122 -12.26 11.07 -1.07
C GLY A 122 -11.76 11.01 -2.52
N LYS A 123 -11.01 9.96 -2.87
CA LYS A 123 -10.54 9.73 -4.24
C LYS A 123 -11.67 9.53 -5.24
N SER A 124 -12.73 8.81 -4.86
CA SER A 124 -13.91 8.61 -5.69
C SER A 124 -14.61 9.93 -6.00
N LEU A 125 -14.78 10.80 -4.99
CA LEU A 125 -15.35 12.15 -5.17
C LEU A 125 -14.52 13.03 -6.11
N GLU A 126 -13.22 12.76 -6.18
CA GLU A 126 -12.26 13.48 -7.04
C GLU A 126 -12.07 12.84 -8.42
N ASN A 127 -12.80 11.76 -8.74
CA ASN A 127 -12.59 10.92 -9.91
C ASN A 127 -11.12 10.49 -10.09
N SER A 128 -10.46 10.19 -8.96
CA SER A 128 -9.05 9.79 -8.88
C SER A 128 -8.88 8.40 -8.25
N MET A 129 -9.97 7.67 -8.11
CA MET A 129 -9.95 6.29 -7.65
C MET A 129 -9.24 5.41 -8.69
N PHE A 130 -8.20 4.71 -8.26
CA PHE A 130 -7.47 3.79 -9.12
C PHE A 130 -7.80 2.35 -8.73
N SER A 131 -7.66 1.42 -9.66
CA SER A 131 -7.76 0.01 -9.30
C SER A 131 -6.63 -0.39 -8.36
N CYS A 132 -6.98 -1.14 -7.31
CA CYS A 132 -6.06 -1.80 -6.39
C CYS A 132 -5.75 -3.26 -6.81
N GLY A 133 -6.01 -3.59 -8.08
CA GLY A 133 -5.64 -4.87 -8.70
C GLY A 133 -6.59 -6.04 -8.39
N SER A 134 -7.31 -6.01 -7.28
CA SER A 134 -8.31 -7.02 -6.90
C SER A 134 -9.57 -6.37 -6.35
N ASN A 135 -10.65 -7.14 -6.29
CA ASN A 135 -11.97 -6.72 -5.81
C ASN A 135 -12.44 -5.52 -6.65
N VAL A 136 -12.34 -5.68 -7.96
CA VAL A 136 -12.57 -4.60 -8.92
C VAL A 136 -13.28 -5.14 -10.13
N ILE A 137 -14.24 -4.37 -10.65
CA ILE A 137 -14.89 -4.62 -11.92
C ILE A 137 -14.48 -3.55 -12.93
N TYR A 138 -14.31 -3.98 -14.18
CA TYR A 138 -13.88 -3.17 -15.30
C TYR A 138 -14.87 -3.23 -16.46
N ARG A 139 -15.00 -2.13 -17.20
CA ARG A 139 -15.63 -2.11 -18.54
C ARG A 139 -14.63 -2.56 -19.59
N THR A 140 -14.88 -3.70 -20.23
CA THR A 140 -13.94 -4.33 -21.18
C THR A 140 -13.54 -3.39 -22.31
N GLU A 141 -14.50 -2.69 -22.90
CA GLU A 141 -14.28 -1.78 -24.03
C GLU A 141 -13.26 -0.68 -23.69
N THR A 142 -13.41 -0.05 -22.54
CA THR A 142 -12.53 1.06 -22.10
C THR A 142 -11.12 0.59 -21.79
N ILE A 143 -10.96 -0.64 -21.29
CA ILE A 143 -9.63 -1.23 -21.06
C ILE A 143 -8.98 -1.59 -22.39
N LYS A 144 -9.76 -2.13 -23.35
CA LYS A 144 -9.27 -2.38 -24.71
C LYS A 144 -8.87 -1.09 -25.43
N SER A 145 -9.64 0.00 -25.29
CA SER A 145 -9.39 1.27 -25.99
C SER A 145 -8.09 1.95 -25.56
N ILE A 146 -7.63 1.75 -24.31
CA ILE A 146 -6.34 2.24 -23.82
C ILE A 146 -5.16 1.28 -24.08
N GLY A 147 -5.40 0.19 -24.82
CA GLY A 147 -4.39 -0.81 -25.19
C GLY A 147 -4.12 -1.87 -24.11
N GLY A 148 -5.07 -2.09 -23.20
CA GLY A 148 -4.97 -3.08 -22.12
C GLY A 148 -4.21 -2.61 -20.88
N PHE A 149 -3.94 -3.56 -19.98
CA PHE A 149 -3.19 -3.36 -18.74
C PHE A 149 -1.71 -3.06 -19.01
N ASN A 150 -1.12 -2.24 -18.14
CA ASN A 150 0.28 -1.85 -18.26
C ASN A 150 1.24 -2.93 -17.73
N GLU A 151 1.83 -3.69 -18.65
CA GLU A 151 2.77 -4.78 -18.33
C GLU A 151 4.18 -4.35 -17.92
N LYS A 152 4.53 -3.06 -18.05
CA LYS A 152 5.89 -2.57 -17.78
C LYS A 152 6.11 -2.24 -16.31
N ASN A 153 5.04 -1.98 -15.56
CA ASN A 153 5.08 -1.55 -14.17
C ASN A 153 4.68 -2.69 -13.23
N VAL A 154 5.28 -2.73 -12.04
CA VAL A 154 4.97 -3.74 -11.00
C VAL A 154 3.59 -3.51 -10.37
N THR A 155 3.14 -2.26 -10.33
CA THR A 155 1.75 -1.87 -9.99
C THR A 155 1.04 -1.49 -11.28
N GLU A 156 0.66 -2.50 -12.05
CA GLU A 156 -0.02 -2.37 -13.34
C GLU A 156 -1.35 -1.64 -13.22
N ASP A 157 -2.03 -1.86 -12.10
CA ASP A 157 -3.37 -1.40 -11.76
C ASP A 157 -3.43 0.13 -11.65
N LEU A 158 -2.55 0.73 -10.87
CA LEU A 158 -2.36 2.17 -10.74
C LEU A 158 -1.96 2.79 -12.08
N ALA A 159 -1.00 2.16 -12.79
CA ALA A 159 -0.50 2.68 -14.06
C ALA A 159 -1.56 2.64 -15.18
N THR A 160 -2.43 1.63 -15.16
CA THR A 160 -3.55 1.47 -16.10
C THR A 160 -4.63 2.50 -15.78
N SER A 161 -4.93 2.72 -14.49
CA SER A 161 -5.91 3.71 -14.05
C SER A 161 -5.54 5.14 -14.48
N ILE A 162 -4.25 5.50 -14.43
CA ILE A 162 -3.78 6.80 -14.93
C ILE A 162 -4.10 6.96 -16.42
N LYS A 163 -3.80 5.96 -17.26
CA LYS A 163 -4.08 6.01 -18.70
C LYS A 163 -5.58 6.14 -18.97
N LEU A 164 -6.38 5.43 -18.20
CA LEU A 164 -7.83 5.42 -18.30
C LEU A 164 -8.42 6.80 -18.00
N HIS A 165 -7.97 7.45 -16.93
CA HIS A 165 -8.34 8.82 -16.62
C HIS A 165 -7.78 9.83 -17.63
N GLU A 166 -6.56 9.62 -18.16
CA GLU A 166 -6.02 10.45 -19.26
C GLU A 166 -6.88 10.37 -20.54
N SER A 167 -7.63 9.29 -20.72
CA SER A 167 -8.59 9.09 -21.81
C SER A 167 -10.01 9.60 -21.50
N GLY A 168 -10.23 10.19 -20.32
CA GLY A 168 -11.50 10.81 -19.93
C GLY A 168 -12.49 9.86 -19.24
N TYR A 169 -12.16 8.58 -19.08
CA TYR A 169 -13.04 7.63 -18.38
C TYR A 169 -13.05 7.87 -16.87
N HIS A 170 -14.13 7.42 -16.23
CA HIS A 170 -14.39 7.63 -14.81
C HIS A 170 -14.21 6.35 -13.99
N SER A 171 -14.00 6.55 -12.70
CA SER A 171 -13.86 5.48 -11.71
C SER A 171 -14.53 5.87 -10.41
N ILE A 172 -15.14 4.91 -9.73
CA ILE A 172 -15.69 5.12 -8.40
C ILE A 172 -15.21 4.06 -7.41
N TYR A 173 -15.42 4.36 -6.14
CA TYR A 173 -15.25 3.44 -5.02
C TYR A 173 -16.62 3.05 -4.46
N TYR A 174 -16.91 1.75 -4.40
CA TYR A 174 -18.12 1.23 -3.79
C TYR A 174 -17.81 0.80 -2.36
N ASN A 175 -18.13 1.66 -1.37
CA ASN A 175 -17.74 1.47 0.03
C ASN A 175 -18.62 0.42 0.77
N ARG A 176 -18.64 -0.80 0.26
CA ARG A 176 -19.24 -1.97 0.91
C ARG A 176 -18.40 -3.19 0.59
N PRO A 177 -17.93 -3.95 1.60
CA PRO A 177 -17.18 -5.17 1.35
C PRO A 177 -18.02 -6.19 0.59
N LEU A 178 -17.58 -6.54 -0.63
CA LEU A 178 -18.17 -7.60 -1.46
C LEU A 178 -17.18 -8.75 -1.73
N ALA A 179 -15.99 -8.70 -1.14
CA ALA A 179 -15.01 -9.77 -1.15
C ALA A 179 -14.15 -9.68 0.11
N TYR A 180 -13.71 -10.83 0.59
CA TYR A 180 -12.88 -10.96 1.79
C TYR A 180 -11.59 -11.67 1.45
N GLY A 181 -10.47 -11.20 2.01
CA GLY A 181 -9.19 -11.86 1.81
C GLY A 181 -8.39 -12.04 3.08
N GLU A 182 -7.10 -12.34 2.91
CA GLU A 182 -6.20 -12.60 4.01
C GLU A 182 -5.06 -11.57 4.11
N ALA A 183 -4.90 -11.00 5.29
CA ALA A 183 -3.76 -10.21 5.71
C ALA A 183 -2.51 -11.09 5.88
N PRO A 184 -1.31 -10.53 5.67
CA PRO A 184 -0.06 -11.23 5.98
C PRO A 184 0.02 -11.57 7.48
N GLN A 185 0.31 -12.83 7.80
CA GLN A 185 0.38 -13.32 9.18
C GLN A 185 1.76 -13.11 9.83
N THR A 186 2.81 -12.90 9.04
CA THR A 186 4.18 -12.77 9.55
C THR A 186 4.83 -11.47 9.11
N LEU A 187 5.79 -10.96 9.90
CA LEU A 187 6.47 -9.71 9.54
C LEU A 187 7.21 -9.85 8.20
N ASN A 188 7.71 -11.05 7.88
CA ASN A 188 8.39 -11.33 6.62
C ASN A 188 7.44 -11.19 5.42
N SER A 189 6.27 -11.83 5.48
CA SER A 189 5.27 -11.77 4.40
C SER A 189 4.75 -10.33 4.22
N TYR A 190 4.52 -9.61 5.31
CA TYR A 190 4.17 -8.19 5.29
C TYR A 190 5.27 -7.33 4.63
N PHE A 191 6.53 -7.49 5.02
CA PHE A 191 7.66 -6.74 4.43
C PHE A 191 7.84 -7.02 2.94
N ILE A 192 7.64 -8.26 2.49
CA ILE A 192 7.65 -8.60 1.06
C ILE A 192 6.50 -7.89 0.33
N GLN A 193 5.30 -7.88 0.89
CA GLN A 193 4.16 -7.16 0.32
C GLN A 193 4.43 -5.65 0.23
N GLN A 194 4.84 -5.02 1.33
CA GLN A 194 5.18 -3.60 1.38
C GLN A 194 6.34 -3.23 0.43
N SER A 195 7.32 -4.12 0.26
CA SER A 195 8.38 -3.92 -0.72
C SER A 195 7.86 -3.87 -2.15
N ARG A 196 6.87 -4.70 -2.52
CA ARG A 196 6.29 -4.70 -3.87
C ARG A 196 5.48 -3.44 -4.13
N TRP A 197 4.61 -3.08 -3.19
CA TRP A 197 3.77 -1.90 -3.33
C TRP A 197 4.59 -0.61 -3.37
N SER A 198 5.56 -0.46 -2.46
CA SER A 198 6.44 0.73 -2.46
C SER A 198 7.27 0.85 -3.74
N GLN A 199 7.80 -0.25 -4.28
CA GLN A 199 8.56 -0.23 -5.54
C GLN A 199 7.68 0.16 -6.72
N GLY A 200 6.47 -0.39 -6.82
CA GLY A 200 5.55 -0.06 -7.91
C GLY A 200 5.10 1.40 -7.85
N SER A 201 4.63 1.86 -6.68
CA SER A 201 4.14 3.23 -6.51
C SER A 201 5.25 4.28 -6.73
N ILE A 202 6.44 4.09 -6.15
CA ILE A 202 7.56 5.02 -6.38
C ILE A 202 8.08 4.90 -7.83
N GLY A 203 8.03 3.72 -8.44
CA GLY A 203 8.37 3.55 -9.86
C GLY A 203 7.54 4.43 -10.79
N ILE A 204 6.29 4.71 -10.42
CA ILE A 204 5.37 5.58 -11.18
C ILE A 204 5.47 7.06 -10.74
N PHE A 205 6.02 7.35 -9.57
CA PHE A 205 6.10 8.71 -9.00
C PHE A 205 6.69 9.76 -9.94
N PHE A 206 7.85 9.49 -10.55
CA PHE A 206 8.47 10.45 -11.48
C PHE A 206 7.66 10.66 -12.76
N GLN A 207 6.88 9.66 -13.19
CA GLN A 207 5.91 9.83 -14.27
C GLN A 207 4.77 10.75 -13.81
N VAL A 208 4.26 10.58 -12.60
CA VAL A 208 3.20 11.45 -12.05
C VAL A 208 3.67 12.89 -11.88
N ILE A 209 4.91 13.13 -11.41
CA ILE A 209 5.47 14.49 -11.35
C ILE A 209 5.39 15.14 -12.73
N LYS A 210 5.79 14.44 -13.80
CA LYS A 210 5.69 14.97 -15.17
C LYS A 210 4.23 15.24 -15.57
N LEU A 211 3.29 14.41 -15.14
CA LEU A 211 1.85 14.61 -15.38
C LEU A 211 1.30 15.86 -14.70
N LEU A 212 1.82 16.26 -13.53
CA LEU A 212 1.40 17.49 -12.84
C LEU A 212 1.52 18.72 -13.77
N PHE A 213 2.63 18.80 -14.52
CA PHE A 213 2.94 19.93 -15.40
C PHE A 213 2.32 19.82 -16.81
N ARG A 214 1.77 18.66 -17.19
CA ARG A 214 1.11 18.48 -18.49
C ARG A 214 -0.27 19.15 -18.50
N ARG A 215 -0.56 19.97 -19.50
CA ARG A 215 -1.89 20.60 -19.66
C ARG A 215 -2.90 19.60 -20.23
N LYS A 216 -4.16 19.68 -19.75
CA LYS A 216 -5.39 19.13 -20.36
C LYS A 216 -5.64 17.60 -20.32
N LYS A 217 -4.79 16.79 -19.69
CA LYS A 217 -5.03 15.33 -19.63
C LYS A 217 -5.77 14.83 -18.40
N LEU A 218 -5.55 15.48 -17.26
CA LEU A 218 -6.14 15.13 -15.97
C LEU A 218 -6.56 16.42 -15.28
N THR A 219 -7.64 16.35 -14.50
CA THR A 219 -8.05 17.45 -13.63
C THR A 219 -7.00 17.70 -12.55
N LEU A 220 -7.01 18.89 -11.94
CA LEU A 220 -6.09 19.19 -10.84
C LEU A 220 -6.30 18.23 -9.65
N ARG A 221 -7.54 17.85 -9.37
CA ARG A 221 -7.88 16.88 -8.32
C ARG A 221 -7.30 15.50 -8.62
N GLN A 222 -7.48 14.99 -9.84
CA GLN A 222 -6.84 13.74 -10.28
C GLN A 222 -5.32 13.77 -10.15
N LYS A 223 -4.70 14.84 -10.63
CA LYS A 223 -3.25 15.06 -10.53
C LYS A 223 -2.75 14.99 -9.10
N THR A 224 -3.41 15.73 -8.20
CA THR A 224 -3.08 15.73 -6.77
C THR A 224 -3.33 14.36 -6.15
N GLY A 225 -4.44 13.71 -6.46
CA GLY A 225 -4.78 12.38 -5.98
C GLY A 225 -3.73 11.32 -6.34
N TYR A 226 -3.27 11.31 -7.59
CA TYR A 226 -2.19 10.43 -8.04
C TYR A 226 -0.83 10.77 -7.44
N PHE A 227 -0.53 12.06 -7.28
CA PHE A 227 0.71 12.52 -6.64
C PHE A 227 0.78 12.08 -5.18
N VAL A 228 -0.29 12.28 -4.41
CA VAL A 228 -0.38 11.83 -3.01
C VAL A 228 -0.22 10.31 -2.93
N SER A 229 -0.89 9.54 -3.78
CA SER A 229 -0.76 8.07 -3.78
C SER A 229 0.63 7.56 -4.12
N THR A 230 1.29 8.14 -5.11
CA THR A 230 2.64 7.71 -5.52
C THR A 230 3.74 8.24 -4.61
N SER A 231 3.47 9.31 -3.85
CA SER A 231 4.42 9.89 -2.89
C SER A 231 4.34 9.28 -1.49
N TRP A 232 3.26 8.59 -1.12
CA TRP A 232 3.03 8.06 0.22
C TRP A 232 4.24 7.31 0.80
N TYR A 233 4.86 6.43 0.01
CA TYR A 233 5.98 5.61 0.48
C TYR A 233 7.26 6.42 0.79
N PHE A 234 7.36 7.69 0.37
CA PHE A 234 8.44 8.56 0.86
C PHE A 234 8.34 8.87 2.37
N VAL A 235 7.23 8.50 3.03
CA VAL A 235 7.11 8.55 4.50
C VAL A 235 8.28 7.85 5.20
N GLY A 236 8.84 6.77 4.62
CA GLY A 236 10.03 6.13 5.18
C GLY A 236 11.28 7.03 5.16
N VAL A 237 11.45 7.81 4.09
CA VAL A 237 12.54 8.80 3.97
C VAL A 237 12.31 9.93 4.97
N VAL A 238 11.08 10.45 5.06
CA VAL A 238 10.71 11.51 6.01
C VAL A 238 10.96 11.06 7.45
N ASN A 239 10.53 9.85 7.83
CA ASN A 239 10.77 9.28 9.16
C ASN A 239 12.26 9.23 9.50
N MET A 240 13.11 8.85 8.55
CA MET A 240 14.56 8.81 8.80
C MET A 240 15.19 10.19 8.85
N LEU A 241 14.75 11.15 8.04
CA LEU A 241 15.21 12.54 8.16
C LEU A 241 14.85 13.12 9.53
N MET A 242 13.62 12.91 9.98
CA MET A 242 13.17 13.33 11.30
C MET A 242 13.91 12.65 12.44
N LEU A 243 14.40 11.42 12.24
CA LEU A 243 15.27 10.73 13.19
C LEU A 243 16.72 11.25 13.16
N VAL A 244 17.25 11.57 11.98
CA VAL A 244 18.65 12.01 11.82
C VAL A 244 18.89 13.37 12.47
N PHE A 245 17.98 14.33 12.32
CA PHE A 245 18.15 15.67 12.89
C PHE A 245 18.44 15.70 14.41
N PRO A 246 17.63 15.06 15.28
CA PRO A 246 17.94 15.04 16.71
C PRO A 246 19.24 14.29 17.02
N LEU A 247 19.61 13.25 16.24
CA LEU A 247 20.89 12.56 16.40
C LEU A 247 22.09 13.45 16.07
N LEU A 248 21.97 14.29 15.03
CA LEU A 248 23.01 15.25 14.65
C LEU A 248 23.26 16.27 15.77
N PHE A 249 22.20 16.77 16.39
CA PHE A 249 22.33 17.64 17.57
C PHE A 249 22.95 16.88 18.75
N ILE A 250 22.37 15.73 19.12
CA ILE A 250 22.75 14.97 20.32
C ILE A 250 24.23 14.58 20.29
N PHE A 251 24.72 14.05 19.17
CA PHE A 251 26.09 13.51 19.07
C PHE A 251 27.12 14.52 18.58
N PHE A 252 26.72 15.50 17.78
CA PHE A 252 27.67 16.40 17.09
C PHE A 252 27.45 17.89 17.39
N ASN A 253 26.45 18.24 18.21
CA ASN A 253 26.09 19.63 18.52
C ASN A 253 25.82 20.48 17.27
N ILE A 254 25.30 19.86 16.20
CA ILE A 254 24.84 20.59 15.02
C ILE A 254 23.52 21.26 15.38
N VAL A 255 23.58 22.57 15.64
CA VAL A 255 22.43 23.38 16.08
C VAL A 255 21.55 23.74 14.88
N SER A 256 20.24 23.68 15.06
CA SER A 256 19.28 24.18 14.07
C SER A 256 19.32 25.71 14.01
N ILE A 257 19.05 26.27 12.83
CA ILE A 257 18.91 27.72 12.64
C ILE A 257 17.65 28.24 13.37
N ILE A 258 16.69 27.35 13.68
CA ILE A 258 15.43 27.66 14.36
C ILE A 258 15.64 27.56 15.88
N THR A 259 15.24 28.60 16.61
CA THR A 259 15.28 28.60 18.08
C THR A 259 14.34 27.54 18.68
N PRO A 260 14.62 27.01 19.89
CA PRO A 260 13.79 25.99 20.51
C PRO A 260 12.30 26.35 20.61
N GLU A 261 11.98 27.63 20.86
CA GLU A 261 10.60 28.11 20.99
C GLU A 261 9.83 28.02 19.67
N ASN A 262 10.47 28.46 18.57
CA ASN A 262 9.90 28.38 17.24
C ASN A 262 9.78 26.93 16.76
N TYR A 263 10.76 26.10 17.11
CA TYR A 263 10.74 24.67 16.83
C TYR A 263 9.55 24.00 17.52
N ILE A 264 9.36 24.24 18.83
CA ILE A 264 8.22 23.73 19.58
C ILE A 264 6.91 24.25 18.99
N PHE A 265 6.79 25.54 18.70
CA PHE A 265 5.54 26.11 18.19
C PHE A 265 5.10 25.48 16.86
N ILE A 266 5.99 25.46 15.86
CA ILE A 266 5.69 24.93 14.53
C ILE A 266 5.41 23.42 14.62
N PHE A 267 6.24 22.71 15.36
CA PHE A 267 6.23 21.26 15.37
C PHE A 267 5.12 20.70 16.27
N ALA A 268 4.85 21.33 17.42
CA ALA A 268 3.71 20.99 18.25
C ALA A 268 2.40 21.23 17.51
N PHE A 269 2.24 22.38 16.83
CA PHE A 269 1.05 22.63 16.03
C PHE A 269 0.86 21.59 14.93
N TYR A 270 1.93 21.28 14.18
CA TYR A 270 1.91 20.27 13.14
C TYR A 270 1.57 18.87 13.67
N ILE A 271 2.25 18.41 14.73
CA ILE A 271 1.98 17.09 15.33
C ILE A 271 0.57 17.05 15.88
N ILE A 272 0.18 18.02 16.69
CA ILE A 272 -1.13 18.01 17.35
C ILE A 272 -2.23 18.00 16.29
N PHE A 273 -2.14 18.86 15.27
CA PHE A 273 -3.15 18.92 14.22
C PHE A 273 -3.23 17.61 13.41
N ASN A 274 -2.09 17.08 12.95
CA ASN A 274 -2.08 15.84 12.16
C ASN A 274 -2.51 14.64 12.99
N PHE A 275 -1.98 14.52 14.22
CA PHE A 275 -2.34 13.46 15.14
C PHE A 275 -3.83 13.52 15.48
N PHE A 276 -4.36 14.71 15.76
CA PHE A 276 -5.78 14.91 16.06
C PHE A 276 -6.66 14.57 14.87
N ALA A 277 -6.34 15.07 13.67
CA ALA A 277 -7.11 14.80 12.46
C ALA A 277 -7.12 13.29 12.15
N PHE A 278 -5.95 12.66 12.13
CA PHE A 278 -5.82 11.24 11.87
C PHE A 278 -6.52 10.38 12.93
N SER A 279 -6.33 10.73 14.21
CA SER A 279 -6.96 9.99 15.31
C SER A 279 -8.47 10.15 15.33
N SER A 280 -8.99 11.34 15.02
CA SER A 280 -10.43 11.59 14.95
C SER A 280 -11.09 10.78 13.85
N SER A 281 -10.45 10.68 12.67
CA SER A 281 -10.94 9.83 11.58
C SER A 281 -10.97 8.36 11.99
N VAL A 282 -9.87 7.81 12.51
CA VAL A 282 -9.83 6.40 12.93
C VAL A 282 -10.80 6.12 14.07
N TYR A 283 -10.84 6.99 15.09
CA TYR A 283 -11.74 6.84 16.23
C TYR A 283 -13.21 6.92 15.83
N SER A 284 -13.56 7.65 14.77
CA SER A 284 -14.96 7.75 14.31
C SER A 284 -15.54 6.38 13.92
N VAL A 285 -14.71 5.47 13.41
CA VAL A 285 -15.11 4.11 12.99
C VAL A 285 -14.75 3.09 14.07
N GLU A 286 -13.49 3.04 14.49
CA GLU A 286 -12.97 1.98 15.36
C GLU A 286 -13.24 2.21 16.86
N LYS A 287 -13.65 3.44 17.24
CA LYS A 287 -13.85 3.85 18.65
C LYS A 287 -12.62 3.56 19.54
N SER A 288 -11.42 3.56 18.96
CA SER A 288 -10.16 3.23 19.65
C SER A 288 -8.98 3.99 19.03
N ILE A 289 -8.01 4.36 19.87
CA ILE A 289 -6.73 4.96 19.45
C ILE A 289 -5.67 3.90 19.13
N ILE A 290 -5.88 2.65 19.55
CA ILE A 290 -4.90 1.58 19.37
C ILE A 290 -4.57 1.34 17.88
N PRO A 291 -5.53 1.36 16.93
CA PRO A 291 -5.23 1.25 15.50
C PRO A 291 -4.31 2.35 14.97
N VAL A 292 -4.42 3.58 15.49
CA VAL A 292 -3.51 4.69 15.16
C VAL A 292 -2.08 4.36 15.57
N MET A 293 -1.90 3.87 16.80
CA MET A 293 -0.58 3.48 17.32
C MET A 293 0.03 2.32 16.53
N ARG A 294 -0.79 1.32 16.17
CA ARG A 294 -0.37 0.20 15.32
C ARG A 294 0.03 0.67 13.91
N ASN A 295 -0.74 1.57 13.31
CA ASN A 295 -0.42 2.15 12.00
C ASN A 295 0.93 2.91 12.05
N MET A 296 1.10 3.81 13.02
CA MET A 296 2.33 4.60 13.17
C MET A 296 3.56 3.70 13.37
N SER A 297 3.47 2.72 14.27
CA SER A 297 4.59 1.83 14.60
C SER A 297 4.93 0.87 13.46
N LEU A 298 3.95 0.21 12.85
CA LEU A 298 4.19 -0.72 11.73
C LEU A 298 4.72 0.02 10.48
N THR A 299 4.21 1.23 10.20
CA THR A 299 4.75 2.11 9.15
C THR A 299 6.18 2.52 9.46
N PHE A 300 6.50 2.88 10.71
CA PHE A 300 7.85 3.27 11.10
C PHE A 300 8.86 2.14 10.92
N ILE A 301 8.58 0.92 11.39
CA ILE A 301 9.50 -0.22 11.21
C ILE A 301 9.65 -0.66 9.74
N SER A 302 8.71 -0.26 8.88
CA SER A 302 8.76 -0.47 7.43
C SER A 302 9.61 0.58 6.70
N SER A 303 10.01 1.66 7.37
CA SER A 303 10.78 2.76 6.75
C SER A 303 12.03 2.30 6.00
N PRO A 304 12.87 1.37 6.51
CA PRO A 304 14.04 0.88 5.77
C PRO A 304 13.69 0.23 4.43
N ILE A 305 12.52 -0.42 4.33
CA ILE A 305 12.04 -1.05 3.10
C ILE A 305 11.63 0.04 2.10
N PHE A 306 10.89 1.04 2.56
CA PHE A 306 10.47 2.15 1.72
C PHE A 306 11.64 2.97 1.20
N ILE A 307 12.66 3.21 2.02
CA ILE A 307 13.89 3.90 1.60
C ILE A 307 14.63 3.10 0.56
N LYS A 308 14.76 1.78 0.74
CA LYS A 308 15.36 0.90 -0.26
C LYS A 308 14.62 1.00 -1.60
N SER A 309 13.29 1.02 -1.58
CA SER A 309 12.46 1.23 -2.77
C SER A 309 12.69 2.60 -3.41
N ALA A 310 12.77 3.67 -2.61
CA ALA A 310 13.06 5.02 -3.09
C ALA A 310 14.43 5.12 -3.76
N VAL A 311 15.47 4.57 -3.13
CA VAL A 311 16.82 4.50 -3.69
C VAL A 311 16.84 3.71 -4.99
N PHE A 312 16.18 2.55 -5.04
CA PHE A 312 16.11 1.74 -6.26
C PHE A 312 15.40 2.44 -7.42
N ALA A 313 14.33 3.17 -7.13
CA ALA A 313 13.66 3.98 -8.13
C ALA A 313 14.55 5.11 -8.66
N LEU A 314 15.29 5.79 -7.77
CA LEU A 314 16.23 6.87 -8.15
C LEU A 314 17.37 6.37 -9.06
N ILE A 315 17.93 5.19 -8.78
CA ILE A 315 19.02 4.61 -9.58
C ILE A 315 18.52 3.78 -10.77
N GLY A 316 17.20 3.72 -11.01
CA GLY A 316 16.61 2.95 -12.11
C GLY A 316 16.77 1.43 -12.01
N LYS A 317 17.03 0.89 -10.80
CA LYS A 317 17.24 -0.55 -10.60
C LYS A 317 15.90 -1.29 -10.59
N LYS A 318 15.71 -2.16 -11.58
CA LYS A 318 14.57 -3.10 -11.60
C LYS A 318 14.83 -4.26 -10.65
N THR A 319 13.92 -4.50 -9.72
CA THR A 319 13.94 -5.64 -8.81
C THR A 319 13.11 -6.79 -9.38
N SER A 320 13.58 -8.02 -9.17
CA SER A 320 12.81 -9.22 -9.49
C SER A 320 11.61 -9.34 -8.55
N PHE A 321 10.44 -9.65 -9.10
CA PHE A 321 9.24 -9.97 -8.32
C PHE A 321 9.53 -11.14 -7.38
N LYS A 322 9.38 -10.93 -6.06
CA LYS A 322 9.42 -12.01 -5.07
C LYS A 322 8.00 -12.38 -4.69
N VAL A 323 7.64 -13.64 -4.89
CA VAL A 323 6.36 -14.20 -4.45
C VAL A 323 6.31 -14.17 -2.93
N THR A 324 5.19 -13.73 -2.35
CA THR A 324 4.98 -13.81 -0.91
C THR A 324 4.93 -15.28 -0.49
N PRO A 325 5.73 -15.71 0.49
CA PRO A 325 5.65 -17.07 1.01
C PRO A 325 4.22 -17.33 1.53
N LYS A 326 3.59 -18.43 1.09
CA LYS A 326 2.28 -18.87 1.58
C LYS A 326 2.39 -19.80 2.80
N GLU A 327 3.58 -20.32 3.09
CA GLU A 327 3.87 -21.08 4.31
C GLU A 327 4.30 -20.13 5.45
N ASP A 328 3.92 -20.48 6.69
CA ASP A 328 4.26 -19.82 7.95
C ASP A 328 5.78 -19.70 8.14
N SER A 329 6.41 -18.78 7.42
CA SER A 329 7.81 -18.44 7.64
C SER A 329 7.92 -17.75 9.00
N SER A 330 8.49 -18.51 9.92
CA SER A 330 9.00 -18.13 11.24
C SER A 330 9.56 -16.71 11.29
N ARG A 331 9.56 -16.13 12.50
CA ARG A 331 10.30 -14.90 12.88
C ARG A 331 11.48 -14.62 11.95
N ILE A 332 11.56 -13.40 11.44
CA ILE A 332 12.72 -12.96 10.67
C ILE A 332 13.95 -13.07 11.56
N PRO A 333 15.02 -13.77 11.15
CA PRO A 333 16.27 -13.79 11.89
C PRO A 333 16.76 -12.36 12.13
N LEU A 334 17.39 -12.08 13.28
CA LEU A 334 17.84 -10.73 13.63
C LEU A 334 18.74 -10.10 12.54
N LYS A 335 19.57 -10.91 11.86
CA LYS A 335 20.38 -10.47 10.71
C LYS A 335 19.53 -9.92 9.56
N GLY A 336 18.31 -10.42 9.37
CA GLY A 336 17.36 -9.96 8.34
C GLY A 336 16.68 -8.63 8.66
N VAL A 337 16.76 -8.15 9.90
CA VAL A 337 16.19 -6.87 10.37
C VAL A 337 17.27 -5.94 10.94
N TRP A 338 18.52 -6.06 10.46
CA TRP A 338 19.67 -5.31 10.98
C TRP A 338 19.48 -3.78 10.93
N ALA A 339 18.80 -3.26 9.91
CA ALA A 339 18.55 -1.83 9.77
C ALA A 339 17.58 -1.33 10.85
N GLN A 340 16.54 -2.10 11.14
CA GLN A 340 15.60 -1.81 12.23
C GLN A 340 16.29 -1.93 13.60
N LEU A 341 17.16 -2.93 13.79
CA LEU A 341 17.95 -3.06 15.01
C LEU A 341 18.92 -1.90 15.19
N LEU A 342 19.58 -1.44 14.12
CA LEU A 342 20.44 -0.26 14.18
C LEU A 342 19.65 0.97 14.64
N ILE A 343 18.45 1.19 14.10
CA ILE A 343 17.55 2.28 14.52
C ILE A 343 17.18 2.13 16.00
N PHE A 344 16.86 0.91 16.45
CA PHE A 344 16.54 0.65 17.85
C PHE A 344 17.71 0.97 18.79
N PHE A 345 18.93 0.52 18.46
CA PHE A 345 20.09 0.78 19.30
C PHE A 345 20.53 2.24 19.26
N ILE A 346 20.54 2.89 18.09
CA ILE A 346 21.00 4.28 17.98
C ILE A 346 20.03 5.24 18.69
N THR A 347 18.72 4.97 18.65
CA THR A 347 17.72 5.76 19.38
C THR A 347 17.83 5.53 20.89
N GLY A 348 18.10 4.30 21.34
CA GLY A 348 18.35 4.00 22.75
C GLY A 348 19.62 4.66 23.29
N ILE A 349 20.74 4.56 22.56
CA ILE A 349 22.00 5.23 22.91
C ILE A 349 21.82 6.75 22.88
N GLY A 350 21.14 7.28 21.84
CA GLY A 350 20.83 8.69 21.71
C GLY A 350 20.01 9.21 22.89
N LEU A 351 18.97 8.47 23.32
CA LEU A 351 18.16 8.81 24.49
C LEU A 351 19.01 8.91 25.76
N ILE A 352 19.80 7.89 26.05
CA ILE A 352 20.67 7.85 27.24
C ILE A 352 21.68 9.00 27.21
N TYR A 353 22.33 9.22 26.06
CA TYR A 353 23.32 10.29 25.92
C TYR A 353 22.69 11.67 26.06
N SER A 354 21.48 11.88 25.52
CA SER A 354 20.74 13.13 25.64
C SER A 354 20.42 13.45 27.10
N VAL A 355 19.94 12.47 27.87
CA VAL A 355 19.67 12.64 29.31
C VAL A 355 20.95 12.95 30.06
N TYR A 356 22.03 12.22 29.81
CA TYR A 356 23.34 12.48 30.43
C TYR A 356 23.83 13.90 30.16
N ARG A 357 23.76 14.37 28.90
CA ARG A 357 24.18 15.73 28.52
C ARG A 357 23.33 16.79 29.19
N TYR A 358 22.01 16.59 29.24
CA TYR A 358 21.10 17.50 29.94
C TYR A 358 21.43 17.61 31.44
N LEU A 359 21.69 16.50 32.12
CA LEU A 359 22.03 16.49 33.55
C LEU A 359 23.32 17.26 33.87
N ILE A 360 24.26 17.33 32.94
CA ILE A 360 25.53 18.04 33.12
C ILE A 360 25.43 19.51 32.71
N SER A 361 24.82 19.79 31.55
CA SER A 361 24.86 21.15 30.97
C SER A 361 23.64 22.00 31.28
N GLY A 362 22.51 21.39 31.70
CA GLY A 362 21.23 22.08 31.87
C GLY A 362 20.58 22.56 30.56
N THR A 363 21.15 22.22 29.41
CA THR A 363 20.73 22.71 28.09
C THR A 363 19.43 22.02 27.63
N LEU A 364 18.35 22.79 27.48
CA LEU A 364 17.00 22.27 27.21
C LEU A 364 16.90 21.53 25.87
N GLU A 365 17.75 21.84 24.90
CA GLU A 365 17.79 21.19 23.60
C GLU A 365 18.10 19.70 23.71
N TYR A 366 18.93 19.27 24.68
CA TYR A 366 19.14 17.84 24.94
C TYR A 366 17.88 17.19 25.54
N LEU A 367 17.13 17.89 26.38
CA LEU A 367 15.87 17.35 26.90
C LEU A 367 14.86 17.19 25.75
N LEU A 368 14.69 18.21 24.92
CA LEU A 368 13.77 18.20 23.79
C LEU A 368 14.11 17.09 22.79
N ASN A 369 15.36 17.02 22.31
CA ASN A 369 15.79 15.96 21.40
C ASN A 369 15.75 14.57 22.05
N GLY A 370 15.92 14.49 23.37
CA GLY A 370 15.72 13.26 24.15
C GLY A 370 14.27 12.73 24.06
N ILE A 371 13.26 13.61 24.09
CA ILE A 371 11.86 13.22 23.92
C ILE A 371 11.63 12.60 22.53
N PHE A 372 12.25 13.15 21.47
CA PHE A 372 12.22 12.55 20.14
C PHE A 372 12.89 11.17 20.11
N MET A 373 14.03 11.01 20.78
CA MET A 373 14.68 9.70 20.91
C MET A 373 13.79 8.70 21.61
N LEU A 374 13.09 9.09 22.69
CA LEU A 374 12.13 8.23 23.36
C LEU A 374 10.98 7.82 22.43
N TYR A 375 10.45 8.74 21.63
CA TYR A 375 9.41 8.46 20.65
C TYR A 375 9.89 7.43 19.59
N PHE A 376 11.04 7.66 18.96
CA PHE A 376 11.57 6.75 17.95
C PHE A 376 12.05 5.42 18.53
N PHE A 377 12.57 5.41 19.76
CA PHE A 377 12.89 4.20 20.49
C PHE A 377 11.64 3.36 20.77
N SER A 378 10.55 4.01 21.19
CA SER A 378 9.26 3.35 21.43
C SER A 378 8.73 2.72 20.14
N LEU A 379 8.73 3.46 19.03
CA LEU A 379 8.30 2.93 17.72
C LEU A 379 9.19 1.78 17.23
N SER A 380 10.51 1.91 17.32
CA SER A 380 11.44 0.84 16.88
C SER A 380 11.36 -0.42 17.75
N SER A 381 11.06 -0.28 19.05
CA SER A 381 10.88 -1.43 19.95
C SER A 381 9.72 -2.35 19.53
N THR A 382 8.72 -1.81 18.80
CA THR A 382 7.60 -2.61 18.29
C THR A 382 8.04 -3.66 17.27
N LEU A 383 9.26 -3.58 16.72
CA LEU A 383 9.88 -4.64 15.94
C LEU A 383 9.75 -6.00 16.64
N PHE A 384 10.02 -6.07 17.95
CA PHE A 384 9.96 -7.31 18.73
C PHE A 384 8.52 -7.75 19.03
N TYR A 385 7.56 -6.82 19.00
CA TYR A 385 6.13 -7.15 19.11
C TYR A 385 5.60 -7.77 17.81
N TYR A 386 6.01 -7.25 16.66
CA TYR A 386 5.58 -7.74 15.35
C TYR A 386 6.35 -8.98 14.88
N ASN A 387 7.62 -9.14 15.26
CA ASN A 387 8.46 -10.29 14.89
C ASN A 387 8.34 -11.44 15.92
N ARG A 388 7.12 -11.88 16.22
CA ARG A 388 6.80 -12.92 17.22
C ARG A 388 6.58 -14.30 16.64
#